data_AF-A0A2R5FWI6-F1
#
_entry.id   AF-A0A2R5FWI6-F1
#
_cell.length_a   1.000
_cell.length_b   1.000
_cell.length_c   1.000
_cell.angle_alpha   90.00
_cell.angle_beta   90.00
_cell.angle_gamma   90.00
#
_symmetry.space_group_name_H-M   'P 1'
#
loop_
_entity.id
_entity.type
_entity.pdbx_description
1 polymer ?
#
loop_
_entity_poly.entity_id
_entity_poly.type
_entity_poly.pdbx_seq_one_letter_code
_entity_poly.pdbx_strand_id
1 'polypeptide(L)' 'MVLAKTAIDFLSEDRHPEEAAQMAIDTLVSQVKGEAGCILIDRQGRVGWAYNSSHMACAYMTEGQDKVAVFTKK' A
#
# COMPACT_ATOMS: atom_id res chain seq x y z
N MET A 1 0.56 0.01 17.21
CA MET A 1 0.70 -0.81 15.98
C MET A 1 1.77 -0.19 15.10
N VAL A 2 2.49 -1.01 14.33
CA VAL A 2 3.54 -0.59 13.39
C VAL A 2 3.05 -0.90 11.98
N LEU A 3 2.46 0.09 11.29
CA LEU A 3 1.76 -0.11 10.01
C LEU A 3 2.64 -0.79 8.95
N ALA A 4 3.88 -0.32 8.79
CA ALA A 4 4.81 -0.88 7.81
C ALA A 4 5.09 -2.36 8.07
N LYS A 5 5.33 -2.75 9.34
CA LYS A 5 5.55 -4.15 9.71
C LYS A 5 4.29 -4.98 9.43
N THR A 6 3.12 -4.51 9.86
CA THR A 6 1.84 -5.20 9.63
C THR A 6 1.57 -5.42 8.13
N ALA A 7 1.88 -4.43 7.30
CA ALA A 7 1.76 -4.54 5.84
C ALA A 7 2.72 -5.61 5.26
N ILE A 8 3.96 -5.68 5.74
CA ILE A 8 4.92 -6.73 5.34
C ILE A 8 4.50 -8.11 5.85
N ASP A 9 3.94 -8.21 7.05
CA ASP A 9 3.41 -9.46 7.58
C ASP A 9 2.28 -9.99 6.68
N PHE A 10 1.40 -9.11 6.16
CA PHE A 10 0.36 -9.49 5.20
C PHE A 10 0.87 -9.77 3.78
N LEU A 11 2.01 -9.20 3.38
CA LEU A 11 2.66 -9.47 2.09
C LEU A 11 3.29 -10.88 2.01
N SER A 12 3.19 -11.66 3.08
CA SER A 12 3.61 -13.07 3.10
C SER A 12 2.78 -13.95 2.14
N GLU A 13 3.29 -15.15 1.87
CA GLU A 13 2.58 -16.20 1.11
C GLU A 13 2.13 -15.77 -0.31
N ASP A 14 2.99 -15.03 -1.02
CA ASP A 14 2.76 -14.53 -2.39
C ASP A 14 1.54 -13.61 -2.57
N ARG A 15 0.93 -13.14 -1.48
CA ARG A 15 -0.20 -12.19 -1.50
C ARG A 15 0.16 -10.97 -2.34
N HIS A 16 -0.82 -10.45 -3.09
CA HIS A 16 -0.63 -9.25 -3.87
C HIS A 16 -0.40 -8.02 -2.95
N PRO A 17 0.57 -7.13 -3.26
CA PRO A 17 0.83 -5.90 -2.49
C PRO A 17 -0.40 -5.03 -2.24
N GLU A 18 -1.30 -4.96 -3.23
CA GLU A 18 -2.55 -4.20 -3.12
C GLU A 18 -3.44 -4.69 -1.97
N GLU A 19 -3.58 -6.02 -1.85
CA GLU A 19 -4.37 -6.64 -0.79
C GLU A 19 -3.69 -6.47 0.57
N ALA A 20 -2.38 -6.66 0.64
CA ALA A 20 -1.61 -6.48 1.87
C ALA A 20 -1.68 -5.03 2.39
N ALA A 21 -1.61 -4.04 1.49
CA ALA A 21 -1.78 -2.64 1.83
C ALA A 21 -3.18 -2.36 2.40
N GLN A 22 -4.23 -2.87 1.74
CA GLN A 22 -5.60 -2.70 2.20
C GLN A 22 -5.82 -3.30 3.59
N MET A 23 -5.36 -4.53 3.82
CA MET A 23 -5.48 -5.19 5.11
C MET A 23 -4.75 -4.45 6.23
N ALA A 24 -3.60 -3.84 5.93
CA ALA A 24 -2.86 -3.04 6.90
C ALA A 24 -3.64 -1.78 7.31
N ILE A 25 -4.29 -1.10 6.35
CA ILE A 25 -5.14 0.06 6.62
C ILE A 25 -6.41 -0.33 7.38
N ASP A 26 -7.05 -1.44 7.01
CA ASP A 26 -8.24 -1.93 7.72
C ASP A 26 -7.90 -2.31 9.17
N THR A 27 -6.74 -2.92 9.38
CA THR A 27 -6.22 -3.22 10.73
C THR A 27 -5.99 -1.94 11.53
N LEU A 28 -5.39 -0.92 10.91
CA LEU A 28 -5.19 0.39 11.53
C LEU A 28 -6.51 1.02 11.96
N VAL A 29 -7.50 1.05 11.08
CA VAL A 29 -8.84 1.59 11.36
C VAL A 29 -9.51 0.84 12.52
N SER A 30 -9.34 -0.49 12.59
CA SER A 30 -9.93 -1.31 13.64
C SER A 30 -9.31 -1.09 15.03
N GLN A 31 -8.05 -0.68 15.09
CA GLN A 31 -7.27 -0.60 16.35
C GLN A 31 -7.09 0.83 16.85
N VAL A 32 -7.06 1.82 15.97
CA VAL A 32 -6.76 3.21 16.29
C VAL A 32 -7.58 4.20 15.46
N LYS A 33 -7.87 5.38 16.01
CA LYS A 33 -8.52 6.50 15.27
C LYS A 33 -7.52 7.32 14.44
N GLY A 34 -6.58 6.65 13.79
CA GLY A 34 -5.52 7.29 13.01
C GLY A 34 -5.84 7.35 11.51
N GLU A 35 -5.27 8.33 10.83
CA GLU A 35 -5.19 8.36 9.36
C GLU A 35 -3.78 7.98 8.91
N ALA A 36 -3.67 7.19 7.86
CA ALA A 36 -2.42 6.75 7.27
C ALA A 36 -2.61 6.26 5.83
N GLY A 37 -1.49 5.99 5.19
CA GLY A 37 -1.41 5.27 3.93
C GLY A 37 -0.08 4.54 3.80
N CYS A 38 -0.02 3.59 2.88
CA CYS A 38 1.21 2.89 2.53
C CYS A 38 1.27 2.55 1.04
N ILE A 39 2.50 2.44 0.53
CA ILE A 39 2.82 1.93 -0.80
C ILE A 39 3.73 0.71 -0.58
N LEU A 40 3.41 -0.40 -1.23
CA LEU A 40 4.11 -1.67 -1.14
C LEU A 40 4.58 -2.11 -2.53
N ILE A 41 5.75 -2.73 -2.54
CA ILE A 41 6.32 -3.39 -3.70
C ILE A 41 6.82 -4.76 -3.24
N ASP A 42 6.50 -5.82 -3.97
CA ASP A 42 7.03 -7.15 -3.68
C ASP A 42 8.25 -7.51 -4.52
N ARG A 43 8.76 -8.72 -4.28
CA ARG A 43 9.94 -9.27 -4.96
C ARG A 43 9.70 -9.57 -6.45
N GLN A 44 8.44 -9.62 -6.89
CA GLN A 44 8.06 -9.80 -8.29
C GLN A 44 7.90 -8.44 -9.00
N GLY A 45 8.08 -7.32 -8.29
CA GLY A 45 7.90 -5.97 -8.81
C GLY A 45 6.45 -5.53 -8.92
N ARG A 46 5.50 -6.28 -8.34
CA ARG A 46 4.10 -5.87 -8.27
C ARG A 46 4.00 -4.71 -7.27
N VAL A 47 3.11 -3.77 -7.53
CA VAL A 47 2.92 -2.56 -6.71
C VAL A 47 1.50 -2.52 -6.18
N GLY A 48 1.33 -2.05 -4.95
CA GLY A 48 0.01 -1.81 -4.38
C GLY A 48 0.04 -0.72 -3.31
N TRP A 49 -1.10 -0.10 -3.07
CA TRP A 49 -1.18 1.05 -2.17
C TRP A 49 -2.58 1.19 -1.57
N ALA A 50 -2.64 1.70 -0.34
CA ALA A 50 -3.90 1.93 0.35
C ALA A 50 -3.75 3.08 1.35
N TYR A 51 -4.86 3.75 1.65
CA TYR A 51 -4.92 4.85 2.61
C TYR A 51 -6.35 5.00 3.13
N ASN A 52 -6.50 5.56 4.34
CA ASN A 52 -7.79 5.99 4.90
C ASN A 52 -7.87 7.50 5.17
N SER A 53 -6.79 8.24 4.92
CA SER A 53 -6.81 9.71 4.93
C SER A 53 -7.72 10.24 3.82
N SER A 54 -8.07 11.53 3.90
CA SER A 54 -8.88 12.16 2.84
C SER A 54 -8.26 12.01 1.44
N HIS A 55 -6.93 12.03 1.35
CA HIS A 55 -6.16 11.93 0.12
C HIS A 55 -4.80 11.28 0.38
N MET A 56 -4.29 10.53 -0.60
CA MET A 56 -2.89 10.13 -0.68
C MET A 56 -2.46 10.16 -2.15
N ALA A 57 -1.53 11.07 -2.49
CA ALA A 57 -0.90 11.04 -3.80
C ALA A 57 0.13 9.90 -3.83
N CYS A 58 -0.01 8.99 -4.80
CA CYS A 58 0.87 7.85 -5.01
C CYS A 58 1.44 7.93 -6.43
N ALA A 59 2.72 7.65 -6.58
CA ALA A 59 3.35 7.51 -7.88
C ALA A 59 4.43 6.44 -7.86
N TYR A 60 4.60 5.73 -8.98
CA TYR A 60 5.70 4.80 -9.17
C TYR A 60 6.11 4.72 -10.64
N MET A 61 7.32 4.21 -10.87
CA MET A 61 7.85 3.94 -12.21
C MET A 61 8.60 2.61 -12.15
N THR A 62 8.36 1.74 -13.12
CA THR A 62 9.09 0.48 -13.28
C THR A 62 9.90 0.51 -14.57
N GLU A 63 10.86 -0.39 -14.69
CA GLU A 63 11.55 -0.62 -15.96
C GLU A 63 10.51 -0.92 -17.07
N GLY A 64 10.71 -0.34 -18.25
CA GLY A 64 9.79 -0.46 -19.39
C GLY A 64 8.58 0.48 -19.38
N GLN A 65 8.39 1.31 -18.34
CA GLN A 65 7.38 2.37 -18.38
C GLN A 65 7.94 3.66 -18.98
N ASP A 66 7.30 4.18 -20.03
CA ASP A 66 7.67 5.47 -20.63
C ASP A 66 7.14 6.67 -19.84
N LYS A 67 6.20 6.43 -18.92
CA LYS A 67 5.53 7.46 -18.11
C LYS A 67 5.37 6.98 -16.67
N VAL A 68 5.49 7.90 -15.73
CA VAL A 68 5.22 7.65 -14.31
C VAL A 68 3.75 7.30 -14.13
N ALA A 69 3.46 6.20 -13.42
CA ALA A 69 2.11 5.90 -12.96
C ALA A 69 1.78 6.83 -11.78
N VAL A 70 0.73 7.64 -11.90
CA VAL A 70 0.34 8.64 -10.89
C VAL A 70 -1.12 8.45 -10.51
N PHE A 71 -1.38 8.37 -9.20
CA PHE A 71 -2.70 8.18 -8.61
C PHE A 71 -2.90 9.24 -7.54
N THR A 72 -3.93 10.06 -7.70
CA THR A 72 -4.25 11.13 -6.72
C THR A 72 -5.48 10.80 -5.88
N LYS A 73 -6.24 9.77 -6.28
CA LYS A 73 -7.41 9.20 -5.61
C LYS A 73 -7.54 7.73 -6.00
N LYS A 74 -8.05 6.90 -5.10
CA LYS A 74 -8.48 5.51 -5.37
C LYS A 74 -9.93 5.49 -5.84
#